data_AF-A0A2D8JEE2-F1
#
_entry.id   AF-A0A2D8JEE2-F1
#
_cell.length_a   1.000
_cell.length_b   1.000
_cell.length_c   1.000
_cell.angle_alpha   90.00
_cell.angle_beta   90.00
_cell.angle_gamma   90.00
#
_symmetry.space_group_name_H-M   'P 1'
#
loop_
_entity.id
_entity.type
_entity.pdbx_description
1 polymer ?
#
loop_
_entity_poly.entity_id
_entity_poly.type
_entity_poly.pdbx_seq_one_letter_code
_entity_poly.pdbx_strand_id
1 'polypeptide(L)'
;MVMVHEEPRHRLIYDTPDLRVLDVQIQPGDTTLYHTHKSPITYVTISTSSTDQMILGGAWNNTQPINPPPGRIGAVRAVQSYAEQSITHRVTNVGHTLFRLIAVPSKRSGKENAAASGPVPGDLISETRWFRNSVLRIAGYQASTGHIAHAPTVLVMVRDGRVIIERGDGWMTSLEAAGQSTIISEDEHYIIRNGGQQTSDIAFVEVR
;
A
#
# COMPACT_ATOMS: atom_id res chain seq x y z
N MET A 1 8.34 -21.38 -8.11
CA MET A 1 8.71 -20.17 -7.36
C MET A 1 8.71 -19.02 -8.34
N VAL A 2 8.16 -17.88 -7.97
CA VAL A 2 8.04 -16.69 -8.84
C VAL A 2 8.50 -15.42 -8.10
N MET A 3 8.66 -14.30 -8.79
CA MET A 3 8.84 -13.02 -8.12
C MET A 3 7.50 -12.54 -7.53
N VAL A 4 7.53 -11.72 -6.47
CA VAL A 4 6.31 -11.21 -5.81
C VAL A 4 5.28 -10.59 -6.77
N HIS A 5 5.72 -9.90 -7.82
CA HIS A 5 4.84 -9.23 -8.79
C HIS A 5 4.30 -10.16 -9.88
N GLU A 6 4.77 -11.41 -9.92
CA GLU A 6 4.30 -12.47 -10.83
C GLU A 6 3.39 -13.46 -10.10
N GLU A 7 3.20 -13.31 -8.79
CA GLU A 7 2.35 -14.17 -7.98
C GLU A 7 0.87 -13.91 -8.32
N PRO A 8 0.05 -14.93 -8.65
CA PRO A 8 -1.31 -14.71 -9.17
C PRO A 8 -2.28 -13.99 -8.24
N ARG A 9 -2.12 -14.09 -6.92
CA ARG A 9 -2.89 -13.34 -5.91
C ARG A 9 -2.33 -11.94 -5.66
N HIS A 10 -1.20 -11.56 -6.27
CA HIS A 10 -0.58 -10.24 -6.20
C HIS A 10 -0.74 -9.53 -7.54
N ARG A 11 -1.97 -9.15 -7.89
CA ARG A 11 -2.28 -8.58 -9.20
C ARG A 11 -1.51 -7.27 -9.41
N LEU A 12 -0.64 -7.24 -10.42
CA LEU A 12 0.09 -6.04 -10.83
C LEU A 12 -0.88 -4.97 -11.37
N ILE A 13 -0.89 -3.80 -10.76
CA ILE A 13 -1.72 -2.64 -11.13
C ILE A 13 -0.89 -1.62 -11.91
N TYR A 14 0.27 -1.28 -11.37
CA TYR A 14 1.21 -0.34 -11.98
C TYR A 14 2.62 -0.93 -11.98
N ASP A 15 3.36 -0.69 -13.06
CA ASP A 15 4.78 -1.00 -13.17
C ASP A 15 5.51 0.18 -13.81
N THR A 16 6.17 1.00 -13.00
CA THR A 16 6.90 2.20 -13.44
C THR A 16 8.41 2.00 -13.25
N PRO A 17 9.28 2.90 -13.76
CA PRO A 17 10.70 2.83 -13.45
C PRO A 17 11.03 2.88 -11.94
N ASP A 18 10.22 3.58 -11.14
CA ASP A 18 10.49 3.83 -9.71
C ASP A 18 9.85 2.83 -8.75
N LEU A 19 8.69 2.25 -9.12
CA LEU A 19 7.90 1.42 -8.21
C LEU A 19 6.99 0.44 -8.94
N ARG A 20 6.39 -0.46 -8.17
CA ARG A 20 5.22 -1.23 -8.57
C ARG A 20 4.08 -1.00 -7.61
N VAL A 21 2.86 -1.31 -8.04
CA VAL A 21 1.69 -1.42 -7.16
C VAL A 21 1.01 -2.75 -7.40
N LEU A 22 0.81 -3.52 -6.35
CA LEU A 22 0.19 -4.83 -6.36
C LEU A 22 -1.10 -4.80 -5.53
N ASP A 23 -2.19 -5.28 -6.09
CA ASP A 23 -3.43 -5.56 -5.36
C ASP A 23 -3.39 -7.02 -4.90
N VAL A 24 -3.02 -7.22 -3.64
CA VAL A 24 -2.85 -8.54 -3.03
C VAL A 24 -4.18 -9.00 -2.47
N GLN A 25 -4.72 -10.10 -2.98
CA GLN A 25 -6.02 -10.66 -2.57
C GLN A 25 -5.92 -12.16 -2.37
N ILE A 26 -6.05 -12.62 -1.12
CA ILE A 26 -6.04 -14.05 -0.77
C ILE A 26 -7.40 -14.41 -0.19
N GLN A 27 -8.17 -15.20 -0.92
CA GLN A 27 -9.49 -15.66 -0.47
C GLN A 27 -9.38 -16.61 0.73
N PRO A 28 -10.41 -16.76 1.57
CA PRO A 28 -10.44 -17.76 2.63
C PRO A 28 -10.09 -19.16 2.11
N GLY A 29 -9.16 -19.85 2.79
CA GLY A 29 -8.68 -21.18 2.40
C GLY A 29 -7.69 -21.20 1.22
N ASP A 30 -7.43 -20.07 0.58
CA ASP A 30 -6.50 -19.98 -0.55
C ASP A 30 -5.05 -19.79 -0.09
N THR A 31 -4.11 -20.28 -0.91
CA THR A 31 -2.68 -20.21 -0.65
C THR A 31 -1.95 -19.69 -1.87
N THR A 32 -1.08 -18.70 -1.63
CA THR A 32 -0.19 -18.15 -2.65
C THR A 32 0.85 -19.16 -3.13
N LEU A 33 1.40 -18.92 -4.32
CA LEU A 33 2.63 -19.61 -4.70
C LEU A 33 3.78 -19.17 -3.80
N TYR A 34 4.81 -20.01 -3.71
CA TYR A 34 6.10 -19.53 -3.22
C TYR A 34 6.59 -18.39 -4.10
N HIS A 35 6.78 -17.23 -3.47
CA HIS A 35 7.25 -16.02 -4.13
C HIS A 35 8.38 -15.37 -3.35
N THR A 36 9.25 -14.67 -4.08
CA THR A 36 10.43 -14.01 -3.52
C THR A 36 10.24 -12.49 -3.45
N HIS A 37 10.52 -11.92 -2.28
CA HIS A 37 10.71 -10.49 -2.05
C HIS A 37 12.20 -10.16 -2.10
N LYS A 38 12.60 -9.17 -2.91
CA LYS A 38 14.00 -8.70 -3.04
C LYS A 38 14.16 -7.19 -2.88
N SER A 39 13.06 -6.49 -2.65
CA SER A 39 12.99 -5.04 -2.61
C SER A 39 12.18 -4.62 -1.39
N PRO A 40 12.49 -3.47 -0.80
CA PRO A 40 11.70 -2.94 0.30
C PRO A 40 10.29 -2.62 -0.21
N ILE A 41 9.30 -2.76 0.66
CA ILE A 41 7.89 -2.69 0.29
C ILE A 41 7.06 -2.01 1.38
N THR A 42 6.11 -1.18 0.98
CA THR A 42 5.07 -0.67 1.89
C THR A 42 3.76 -1.40 1.64
N TYR A 43 3.08 -1.81 2.70
CA TYR A 43 1.74 -2.38 2.65
C TYR A 43 0.70 -1.41 3.23
N VAL A 44 -0.44 -1.27 2.55
CA VAL A 44 -1.66 -0.64 3.06
C VAL A 44 -2.72 -1.71 3.24
N THR A 45 -3.19 -1.90 4.47
CA THR A 45 -4.21 -2.91 4.79
C THR A 45 -5.59 -2.46 4.35
N ILE A 46 -6.23 -3.21 3.45
CA ILE A 46 -7.58 -2.92 2.94
C ILE A 46 -8.62 -3.78 3.65
N SER A 47 -8.34 -5.08 3.84
CA SER A 47 -9.15 -5.98 4.66
C SER A 47 -8.29 -6.97 5.41
N THR A 48 -8.75 -7.40 6.59
CA THR A 48 -8.01 -8.29 7.48
C THR A 48 -8.59 -9.70 7.46
N SER A 49 -7.71 -10.68 7.64
CA SER A 49 -8.02 -12.08 7.92
C SER A 49 -6.84 -12.69 8.68
N SER A 50 -7.05 -13.83 9.34
CA SER A 50 -5.94 -14.62 9.87
C SER A 50 -5.16 -15.24 8.72
N THR A 51 -3.83 -15.09 8.74
CA THR A 51 -2.94 -15.67 7.74
C THR A 51 -1.84 -16.49 8.42
N ASP A 52 -1.44 -17.59 7.80
CA ASP A 52 -0.21 -18.30 8.15
C ASP A 52 0.82 -18.13 7.01
N GLN A 53 2.10 -18.18 7.36
CA GLN A 53 3.21 -18.04 6.42
C GLN A 53 4.21 -19.16 6.59
N MET A 54 4.78 -19.61 5.47
CA MET A 54 5.80 -20.65 5.42
C MET A 54 6.97 -20.15 4.59
N ILE A 55 8.10 -19.91 5.25
CA ILE A 55 9.38 -19.66 4.57
C ILE A 55 9.78 -20.90 3.76
N LEU A 56 10.46 -20.72 2.63
CA LEU A 56 10.94 -21.82 1.80
C LEU A 56 11.79 -22.80 2.63
N GLY A 57 11.42 -24.09 2.59
CA GLY A 57 12.08 -25.15 3.37
C GLY A 57 11.68 -25.19 4.86
N GLY A 58 10.84 -24.27 5.32
CA GLY A 58 10.31 -24.26 6.70
C GLY A 58 9.05 -25.10 6.86
N ALA A 59 8.28 -24.82 7.92
CA ALA A 59 6.97 -25.40 8.19
C ALA A 59 5.92 -24.29 8.37
N TRP A 60 4.64 -24.66 8.33
CA TRP A 60 3.56 -23.77 8.76
C TRP A 60 3.64 -23.52 10.27
N ASN A 61 3.20 -22.35 10.72
CA ASN A 61 3.15 -22.05 12.15
C ASN A 61 1.92 -22.69 12.83
N ASN A 62 1.04 -23.36 12.06
CA ASN A 62 -0.24 -23.92 12.49
C ASN A 62 -1.17 -22.85 13.09
N THR A 63 -1.11 -21.64 12.52
CA THR A 63 -1.91 -20.50 12.97
C THR A 63 -3.38 -20.84 12.86
N GLN A 64 -4.12 -20.70 13.96
CA GLN A 64 -5.57 -20.88 13.96
C GLN A 64 -6.28 -19.56 13.60
N PRO A 65 -7.47 -19.63 12.99
CA PRO A 65 -8.32 -18.45 12.80
C PRO A 65 -8.61 -17.79 14.16
N ILE A 66 -8.51 -16.46 14.22
CA ILE A 66 -8.89 -15.68 15.41
C ILE A 66 -9.94 -14.64 15.04
N ASN A 67 -10.83 -14.34 15.98
CA ASN A 67 -11.92 -13.37 15.80
C ASN A 67 -11.87 -12.30 16.91
N PRO A 68 -11.72 -11.00 16.59
CA PRO A 68 -11.52 -10.46 15.23
C PRO A 68 -10.16 -10.85 14.64
N PRO A 69 -10.03 -10.90 13.29
CA PRO A 69 -8.76 -11.18 12.65
C PRO A 69 -7.71 -10.10 12.99
N PRO A 70 -6.42 -10.46 13.01
CA PRO A 70 -5.36 -9.53 13.38
C PRO A 70 -5.19 -8.40 12.36
N GLY A 71 -4.61 -7.29 12.82
CA GLY A 71 -4.35 -6.11 12.01
C GLY A 71 -5.45 -5.05 12.11
N ARG A 72 -5.29 -3.98 11.32
CA ARG A 72 -6.22 -2.84 11.31
C ARG A 72 -6.38 -2.34 9.88
N ILE A 73 -7.61 -2.16 9.42
CA ILE A 73 -7.91 -1.51 8.13
C ILE A 73 -7.31 -0.11 8.13
N GLY A 74 -6.59 0.24 7.06
CA GLY A 74 -5.86 1.50 6.93
C GLY A 74 -4.49 1.52 7.62
N ALA A 75 -4.05 0.41 8.22
CA ALA A 75 -2.68 0.33 8.71
C ALA A 75 -1.70 0.41 7.52
N VAL A 76 -0.66 1.24 7.66
CA VAL A 76 0.43 1.37 6.69
C VAL A 76 1.71 0.89 7.33
N ARG A 77 2.43 -0.03 6.68
CA ARG A 77 3.65 -0.64 7.22
C ARG A 77 4.71 -0.81 6.14
N ALA A 78 5.88 -0.20 6.35
CA ALA A 78 7.07 -0.43 5.55
C ALA A 78 7.84 -1.66 6.04
N VAL A 79 8.28 -2.52 5.12
CA VAL A 79 9.14 -3.67 5.35
C VAL A 79 10.41 -3.48 4.53
N GLN A 80 11.49 -3.11 5.22
CA GLN A 80 12.77 -2.76 4.59
C GLN A 80 13.73 -3.96 4.48
N SER A 81 13.58 -4.94 5.37
CA SER A 81 14.50 -6.07 5.48
C SER A 81 14.63 -6.90 4.20
N TYR A 82 13.64 -6.88 3.31
CA TYR A 82 13.72 -7.54 2.01
C TYR A 82 14.80 -6.98 1.08
N ALA A 83 15.25 -5.74 1.30
CA ALA A 83 16.36 -5.14 0.57
C ALA A 83 17.73 -5.71 1.01
N GLU A 84 17.83 -6.12 2.27
CA GLU A 84 19.07 -6.67 2.87
C GLU A 84 19.11 -8.18 2.72
N GLN A 85 17.98 -8.84 2.98
CA GLN A 85 17.83 -10.28 2.90
C GLN A 85 16.56 -10.62 2.12
N SER A 86 16.75 -11.14 0.91
CA SER A 86 15.65 -11.66 0.13
C SER A 86 14.96 -12.82 0.85
N ILE A 87 13.63 -12.80 0.89
CA ILE A 87 12.82 -13.83 1.52
C ILE A 87 11.97 -14.51 0.47
N THR A 88 12.01 -15.84 0.43
CA THR A 88 11.05 -16.65 -0.33
C THR A 88 10.09 -17.30 0.63
N HIS A 89 8.80 -17.06 0.44
CA HIS A 89 7.75 -17.62 1.29
C HIS A 89 6.45 -17.83 0.51
N ARG A 90 5.50 -18.50 1.16
CA ARG A 90 4.09 -18.51 0.75
C ARG A 90 3.23 -18.19 1.94
N VAL A 91 2.09 -17.57 1.66
CA VAL A 91 1.06 -17.17 2.62
C VAL A 91 -0.22 -17.92 2.31
N THR A 92 -0.88 -18.43 3.35
CA THR A 92 -2.23 -19.00 3.28
C THR A 92 -3.17 -18.17 4.14
N ASN A 93 -4.38 -17.93 3.64
CA ASN A 93 -5.44 -17.30 4.42
C ASN A 93 -6.21 -18.39 5.17
N VAL A 94 -5.90 -18.55 6.46
CA VAL A 94 -6.58 -19.52 7.32
C VAL A 94 -7.90 -18.98 7.87
N GLY A 95 -8.10 -17.65 7.86
CA GLY A 95 -9.31 -17.02 8.36
C GLY A 95 -10.51 -17.13 7.43
N HIS A 96 -11.59 -16.45 7.78
CA HIS A 96 -12.89 -16.58 7.12
C HIS A 96 -13.27 -15.38 6.24
N THR A 97 -12.41 -14.38 6.14
CA THR A 97 -12.63 -13.15 5.36
C THR A 97 -11.55 -12.98 4.31
N LEU A 98 -11.78 -12.12 3.31
CA LEU A 98 -10.75 -11.75 2.35
C LEU A 98 -9.56 -11.09 3.07
N PHE A 99 -8.35 -11.60 2.84
CA PHE A 99 -7.12 -10.88 3.17
C PHE A 99 -6.73 -10.00 1.99
N ARG A 100 -6.73 -8.67 2.16
CA ARG A 100 -6.39 -7.74 1.09
C ARG A 100 -5.45 -6.63 1.52
N LEU A 101 -4.37 -6.47 0.75
CA LEU A 101 -3.39 -5.41 0.90
C LEU A 101 -3.17 -4.71 -0.45
N ILE A 102 -2.88 -3.42 -0.42
CA ILE A 102 -2.14 -2.78 -1.52
C ILE A 102 -0.67 -2.79 -1.14
N ALA A 103 0.17 -3.41 -1.97
CA ALA A 103 1.59 -3.50 -1.75
C ALA A 103 2.34 -2.63 -2.76
N VAL A 104 3.30 -1.84 -2.30
CA VAL A 104 4.08 -0.90 -3.11
C VAL A 104 5.57 -1.22 -2.96
N PRO A 105 6.10 -2.17 -3.77
CA PRO A 105 7.54 -2.40 -3.81
C PRO A 105 8.26 -1.21 -4.43
N SER A 106 9.35 -0.77 -3.80
CA SER A 106 10.25 0.24 -4.37
C SER A 106 11.22 -0.40 -5.37
N LYS A 107 11.52 0.30 -6.46
CA LYS A 107 12.67 0.01 -7.33
C LYS A 107 13.82 1.01 -7.14
N ARG A 108 13.62 2.03 -6.29
CA ARG A 108 14.65 3.01 -5.94
C ARG A 108 15.64 2.42 -4.93
N SER A 109 16.86 2.94 -4.94
CA SER A 109 17.92 2.57 -3.99
C SER A 109 17.71 3.15 -2.58
N GLY A 110 16.77 4.09 -2.41
CA GLY A 110 16.53 4.79 -1.16
C GLY A 110 17.55 5.90 -0.89
N LYS A 111 17.12 6.93 -0.17
CA LYS A 111 17.96 8.09 0.22
C LYS A 111 18.97 7.73 1.31
N GLU A 112 20.23 8.08 1.11
CA GLU A 112 21.30 7.84 2.09
C GLU A 112 21.07 8.61 3.42
N ASN A 113 20.47 9.79 3.34
CA ASN A 113 20.08 10.60 4.50
C ASN A 113 18.56 10.73 4.55
N ALA A 114 17.92 10.04 5.50
CA ALA A 114 16.49 10.18 5.79
C ALA A 114 16.19 11.43 6.64
N ALA A 115 16.82 12.57 6.32
CA ALA A 115 16.50 13.83 6.99
C ALA A 115 15.00 14.11 6.83
N ALA A 116 14.38 14.66 7.88
CA ALA A 116 12.97 15.02 7.88
C ALA A 116 12.68 15.91 6.68
N SER A 117 12.07 15.30 5.67
CA SER A 117 11.58 15.98 4.49
C SER A 117 10.37 16.84 4.90
N GLY A 118 10.01 17.87 4.13
CA GLY A 118 9.02 18.90 4.49
C GLY A 118 7.61 18.39 4.85
N PRO A 119 6.56 19.23 4.82
CA PRO A 119 5.21 18.77 5.19
C PRO A 119 4.74 17.58 4.32
N VAL A 120 4.00 16.64 4.91
CA VAL A 120 3.21 15.62 4.18
C VAL A 120 1.73 15.96 4.18
N PRO A 121 0.95 15.44 3.23
CA PRO A 121 -0.51 15.40 3.36
C PRO A 121 -0.91 14.55 4.58
N GLY A 122 -1.67 15.16 5.50
CA GLY A 122 -2.23 14.48 6.66
C GLY A 122 -1.20 14.13 7.74
N ASP A 123 -1.46 13.03 8.46
CA ASP A 123 -0.63 12.58 9.57
C ASP A 123 0.50 11.68 9.07
N LEU A 124 1.74 12.01 9.43
CA LEU A 124 2.90 11.16 9.15
C LEU A 124 2.80 9.85 9.95
N ILE A 125 2.85 8.72 9.25
CA ILE A 125 2.80 7.37 9.86
C ILE A 125 4.21 6.79 10.03
N SER A 126 5.06 6.90 9.02
CA SER A 126 6.45 6.44 9.07
C SER A 126 7.31 7.11 8.01
N GLU A 127 8.61 7.23 8.31
CA GLU A 127 9.61 7.72 7.37
C GLU A 127 10.85 6.83 7.47
N THR A 128 11.34 6.40 6.32
CA THR A 128 12.46 5.46 6.18
C THR A 128 13.32 5.87 4.98
N ARG A 129 14.41 5.14 4.72
CA ARG A 129 15.26 5.37 3.55
C ARG A 129 14.52 5.26 2.21
N TRP A 130 13.54 4.37 2.09
CA TRP A 130 12.82 4.11 0.84
C TRP A 130 11.42 4.69 0.77
N PHE A 131 10.81 4.95 1.92
CA PHE A 131 9.40 5.33 1.99
C PHE A 131 9.13 6.45 2.96
N ARG A 132 8.21 7.31 2.58
CA ARG A 132 7.48 8.17 3.51
C ARG A 132 6.00 7.91 3.37
N ASN A 133 5.38 7.57 4.49
CA ASN A 133 4.00 7.15 4.54
C ASN A 133 3.19 8.09 5.41
N SER A 134 2.08 8.60 4.89
CA SER A 134 1.14 9.41 5.65
C SER A 134 -0.29 8.98 5.36
N VAL A 135 -1.23 9.44 6.20
CA VAL A 135 -2.67 9.23 5.99
C VAL A 135 -3.38 10.57 6.09
N LEU A 136 -4.12 10.93 5.04
CA LEU A 136 -5.02 12.07 5.07
C LEU A 136 -6.44 11.58 5.35
N ARG A 137 -7.05 12.16 6.39
CA ARG A 137 -8.48 12.00 6.66
C ARG A 137 -9.21 13.26 6.23
N ILE A 138 -10.17 13.11 5.34
CA ILE A 138 -10.91 14.22 4.74
C ILE A 138 -12.41 14.05 4.94
N ALA A 139 -13.03 15.01 5.63
CA ALA A 139 -14.47 14.98 5.87
C ALA A 139 -15.25 15.08 4.55
N GLY A 140 -16.52 14.65 4.59
CA GLY A 140 -17.39 14.66 3.40
C GLY A 140 -17.48 16.04 2.76
N TYR A 141 -17.45 16.08 1.43
CA TYR A 141 -17.52 17.31 0.62
C TYR A 141 -16.44 18.36 0.92
N GLN A 142 -15.37 18.01 1.65
CA GLN A 142 -14.23 18.89 1.89
C GLN A 142 -13.12 18.68 0.86
N ALA A 143 -12.20 19.65 0.80
CA ALA A 143 -10.98 19.59 0.00
C ALA A 143 -9.75 19.81 0.90
N SER A 144 -8.62 19.21 0.52
CA SER A 144 -7.31 19.52 1.10
C SER A 144 -6.83 20.89 0.62
N THR A 145 -5.76 21.40 1.22
CA THR A 145 -4.94 22.43 0.56
C THR A 145 -4.21 21.83 -0.64
N GLY A 146 -3.59 22.69 -1.46
CA GLY A 146 -2.68 22.22 -2.52
C GLY A 146 -1.44 21.53 -1.94
N HIS A 147 -0.99 20.48 -2.63
CA HIS A 147 0.21 19.71 -2.32
C HIS A 147 1.12 19.62 -3.54
N ILE A 148 2.39 19.30 -3.31
CA ILE A 148 3.39 18.97 -4.33
C ILE A 148 4.00 17.63 -3.94
N ALA A 149 4.05 16.68 -4.86
CA ALA A 149 4.73 15.41 -4.62
C ALA A 149 6.25 15.59 -4.76
N HIS A 150 7.01 15.25 -3.73
CA HIS A 150 8.49 15.34 -3.74
C HIS A 150 9.18 14.06 -4.24
N ALA A 151 8.38 13.06 -4.58
CA ALA A 151 8.78 11.78 -5.15
C ALA A 151 7.53 11.09 -5.72
N PRO A 152 7.66 10.05 -6.56
CA PRO A 152 6.53 9.24 -7.00
C PRO A 152 5.74 8.73 -5.79
N THR A 153 4.46 9.10 -5.73
CA THR A 153 3.61 8.85 -4.57
C THR A 153 2.36 8.09 -4.98
N VAL A 154 2.15 6.93 -4.36
CA VAL A 154 0.93 6.14 -4.54
C VAL A 154 -0.11 6.61 -3.54
N LEU A 155 -1.27 7.04 -4.03
CA LEU A 155 -2.45 7.35 -3.22
C LEU A 155 -3.34 6.11 -3.22
N VAL A 156 -3.69 5.61 -2.04
CA VAL A 156 -4.50 4.41 -1.86
C VAL A 156 -5.76 4.74 -1.07
N MET A 157 -6.92 4.43 -1.64
CA MET A 157 -8.20 4.56 -0.98
C MET A 157 -8.42 3.39 -0.01
N VAL A 158 -8.62 3.68 1.27
CA VAL A 158 -8.65 2.64 2.33
C VAL A 158 -10.01 1.95 2.45
N ARG A 159 -11.11 2.69 2.22
CA ARG A 159 -12.51 2.21 2.27
C ARG A 159 -13.29 2.78 1.10
N ASP A 160 -14.41 2.15 0.77
CA ASP A 160 -15.34 2.64 -0.25
C ASP A 160 -15.83 4.05 0.09
N GLY A 161 -16.10 4.85 -0.94
CA GLY A 161 -16.39 6.27 -0.81
C GLY A 161 -16.26 6.98 -2.15
N ARG A 162 -15.83 8.25 -2.14
CA ARG A 162 -15.48 8.97 -3.38
C ARG A 162 -14.44 10.04 -3.12
N VAL A 163 -13.24 9.84 -3.63
CA VAL A 163 -12.12 10.78 -3.55
C VAL A 163 -11.72 11.18 -4.96
N ILE A 164 -11.66 12.48 -5.21
CA ILE A 164 -11.23 13.06 -6.48
C ILE A 164 -9.85 13.66 -6.27
N ILE A 165 -8.89 13.28 -7.09
CA ILE A 165 -7.56 13.86 -7.14
C ILE A 165 -7.50 14.77 -8.36
N GLU A 166 -7.38 16.08 -8.10
CA GLU A 166 -7.25 17.13 -9.12
C GLU A 166 -5.77 17.47 -9.27
N ARG A 167 -5.19 17.20 -10.44
CA ARG A 167 -3.77 17.41 -10.76
C ARG A 167 -3.55 18.82 -11.31
N GLY A 168 -2.32 19.33 -11.24
CA GLY A 168 -1.97 20.69 -11.63
C GLY A 168 -2.20 21.03 -13.11
N ASP A 169 -2.28 20.00 -13.96
CA ASP A 169 -2.63 20.11 -15.38
C ASP A 169 -4.15 20.09 -15.66
N GLY A 170 -4.96 20.02 -14.60
CA GLY A 170 -6.42 19.96 -14.66
C GLY A 170 -6.99 18.54 -14.82
N TRP A 171 -6.15 17.51 -14.97
CA TRP A 171 -6.63 16.13 -15.04
C TRP A 171 -7.16 15.68 -13.68
N MET A 172 -8.30 14.97 -13.70
CA MET A 172 -8.95 14.47 -12.49
C MET A 172 -8.99 12.94 -12.48
N THR A 173 -8.69 12.34 -11.35
CA THR A 173 -8.85 10.89 -11.10
C THR A 173 -9.84 10.68 -9.96
N SER A 174 -10.87 9.85 -10.16
CA SER A 174 -11.80 9.45 -9.09
C SER A 174 -11.41 8.06 -8.56
N LEU A 175 -11.29 7.94 -7.24
CA LEU A 175 -11.21 6.66 -6.53
C LEU A 175 -12.50 6.49 -5.72
N GLU A 176 -13.15 5.34 -5.86
CA GLU A 176 -14.48 5.09 -5.29
C GLU A 176 -14.56 3.77 -4.48
N ALA A 177 -13.65 2.83 -4.72
CA ALA A 177 -13.60 1.56 -4.03
C ALA A 177 -12.31 1.37 -3.23
N ALA A 178 -12.43 0.67 -2.09
CA ALA A 178 -11.30 0.29 -1.26
C ALA A 178 -10.23 -0.44 -2.09
N GLY A 179 -8.96 -0.06 -1.89
CA GLY A 179 -7.82 -0.57 -2.64
C GLY A 179 -7.61 0.03 -4.03
N GLN A 180 -8.53 0.87 -4.54
CA GLN A 180 -8.23 1.67 -5.72
C GLN A 180 -7.10 2.64 -5.41
N SER A 181 -6.24 2.87 -6.39
CA SER A 181 -5.05 3.67 -6.24
C SER A 181 -4.68 4.41 -7.51
N THR A 182 -3.93 5.49 -7.35
CA THR A 182 -3.32 6.27 -8.44
C THR A 182 -1.89 6.66 -8.06
N ILE A 183 -1.06 6.96 -9.05
CA ILE A 183 0.28 7.49 -8.85
C ILE A 183 0.28 8.98 -9.17
N ILE A 184 0.90 9.77 -8.31
CA ILE A 184 1.27 11.16 -8.53
C ILE A 184 2.77 11.21 -8.79
N SER A 185 3.15 11.87 -9.87
CA SER A 185 4.55 11.96 -10.31
C SER A 185 5.32 12.92 -9.43
N GLU A 186 6.66 12.79 -9.43
CA GLU A 186 7.54 13.78 -8.78
C GLU A 186 7.30 15.18 -9.36
N ASP A 187 7.33 16.18 -8.49
CA ASP A 187 7.05 17.61 -8.75
C ASP A 187 5.63 17.94 -9.22
N GLU A 188 4.72 16.97 -9.23
CA GLU A 188 3.33 17.18 -9.63
C GLU A 188 2.52 17.84 -8.50
N HIS A 189 1.81 18.91 -8.84
CA HIS A 189 0.87 19.58 -7.95
C HIS A 189 -0.47 18.85 -7.93
N TYR A 190 -1.11 18.74 -6.76
CA TYR A 190 -2.43 18.13 -6.64
C TYR A 190 -3.26 18.64 -5.47
N ILE A 191 -4.58 18.53 -5.60
CA ILE A 191 -5.57 18.76 -4.54
C ILE A 191 -6.42 17.49 -4.41
N ILE A 192 -6.80 17.17 -3.18
CA ILE A 192 -7.67 16.03 -2.88
C ILE A 192 -9.01 16.55 -2.42
N ARG A 193 -10.07 16.04 -3.04
CA ARG A 193 -11.46 16.37 -2.70
C ARG A 193 -12.21 15.12 -2.31
N ASN A 194 -12.95 15.18 -1.23
CA ASN A 194 -13.94 14.16 -0.92
C ASN A 194 -15.23 14.50 -1.67
N GLY A 195 -15.56 13.69 -2.68
CA GLY A 195 -16.78 13.85 -3.47
C GLY A 195 -18.00 13.15 -2.87
N GLY A 196 -17.88 12.55 -1.69
CA GLY A 196 -18.95 11.86 -0.97
C GLY A 196 -19.27 12.51 0.39
N GLN A 197 -20.37 12.06 1.01
CA GLN A 197 -20.84 12.58 2.29
C GLN A 197 -20.04 12.05 3.49
N GLN A 198 -19.50 10.83 3.39
CA GLN A 198 -18.75 10.20 4.47
C GLN A 198 -17.30 10.66 4.48
N THR A 199 -16.67 10.63 5.64
CA THR A 199 -15.22 10.86 5.77
C THR A 199 -14.45 9.77 5.03
N SER A 200 -13.42 10.17 4.28
CA SER A 200 -12.52 9.26 3.55
C SER A 200 -11.12 9.28 4.15
N ASP A 201 -10.48 8.10 4.18
CA ASP A 201 -9.07 7.94 4.55
C ASP A 201 -8.26 7.57 3.30
N ILE A 202 -7.17 8.30 3.05
CA ILE A 202 -6.28 8.08 1.91
C ILE A 202 -4.87 7.87 2.45
N ALA A 203 -4.28 6.72 2.15
CA ALA A 203 -2.88 6.45 2.47
C ALA A 203 -1.99 6.94 1.33
N PHE A 204 -0.90 7.61 1.69
CA PHE A 204 0.15 8.05 0.78
C PHE A 204 1.35 7.16 1.01
N VAL A 205 1.89 6.62 -0.08
CA VAL A 205 3.13 5.87 -0.10
C VAL A 205 4.08 6.55 -1.07
N GLU A 206 4.90 7.46 -0.54
CA GLU A 206 5.93 8.16 -1.30
C GLU A 206 7.19 7.27 -1.39
N VAL A 207 7.67 7.02 -2.61
CA VAL A 207 8.83 6.14 -2.88
C VAL A 207 10.08 6.98 -3.18
N ARG A 208 11.15 6.74 -2.43
CA ARG A 208 12.33 7.61 -2.35
C ARG A 208 13.63 6.95 -2.75
#